data_AF-A0A367W0N1-F1
#
_entry.id   AF-A0A367W0N1-F1
#
_cell.length_a   1.000
_cell.length_b   1.000
_cell.length_c   1.000
_cell.angle_alpha   90.00
_cell.angle_beta   90.00
_cell.angle_gamma   90.00
#
_symmetry.space_group_name_H-M   'P 1'
#
loop_
_entity.id
_entity.type
_entity.pdbx_description
1 polymer ?
#
loop_
_entity_poly.entity_id
_entity_poly.type
_entity_poly.pdbx_seq_one_letter_code
_entity_poly.pdbx_strand_id
1 'polypeptide(L)'
;MLNRSDVTRPRIGILLAMMGLMALAACGSDMRTMNDSHMQNLASFFAQHEPGEPLPRGWRRLDGSEINYRFANETYAVYSIDEDEQLLVMHLYDNGEGRLEADDDRERCVWNTMMDQLAIECDDTDMEWHVFTNGPDLIALDLDEEEYAILRKRPGR
;
A
#
# COMPACT_ATOMS: atom_id res chain seq x y z
N MET A 1 0.87 -72.47 9.58
CA MET A 1 2.33 -72.50 9.41
C MET A 1 2.66 -72.00 8.01
N LEU A 2 3.50 -70.96 7.93
CA LEU A 2 4.31 -70.41 6.81
C LEU A 2 4.67 -71.46 5.70
N ASN A 3 4.81 -71.18 4.39
CA ASN A 3 5.16 -69.98 3.62
C ASN A 3 5.12 -70.27 2.09
N ARG A 4 5.28 -69.20 1.29
CA ARG A 4 5.76 -69.09 -0.12
C ARG A 4 4.80 -69.45 -1.26
N SER A 5 4.79 -68.76 -2.40
CA SER A 5 5.37 -67.50 -2.88
C SER A 5 4.77 -67.31 -4.27
N ASP A 6 4.24 -66.14 -4.62
CA ASP A 6 4.19 -65.76 -6.03
C ASP A 6 4.65 -64.32 -6.23
N VAL A 7 5.67 -64.23 -7.05
CA VAL A 7 6.39 -63.05 -7.47
C VAL A 7 5.69 -62.54 -8.73
N THR A 8 5.13 -61.34 -8.67
CA THR A 8 4.87 -60.55 -9.88
C THR A 8 5.40 -59.14 -9.68
N ARG A 9 6.42 -58.83 -10.48
CA ARG A 9 7.18 -57.58 -10.54
C ARG A 9 6.35 -56.45 -11.23
N PRO A 10 6.81 -55.18 -11.11
CA PRO A 10 5.98 -54.00 -11.10
C PRO A 10 5.68 -53.45 -12.50
N ARG A 11 4.59 -52.69 -12.62
CA ARG A 11 4.41 -51.73 -13.71
C ARG A 11 4.17 -50.35 -13.11
N ILE A 12 5.28 -49.68 -12.81
CA ILE A 12 5.34 -48.23 -12.70
C ILE A 12 5.07 -47.70 -14.10
N GLY A 13 3.83 -47.25 -14.32
CA GLY A 13 3.37 -46.58 -15.52
C GLY A 13 2.92 -45.18 -15.12
N ILE A 14 3.90 -44.28 -15.05
CA ILE A 14 3.72 -42.83 -15.04
C ILE A 14 2.86 -42.45 -16.25
N LEU A 15 1.86 -41.60 -16.03
CA LEU A 15 1.32 -40.57 -16.94
C LEU A 15 0.05 -40.04 -16.25
N LEU A 16 0.16 -39.06 -15.34
CA LEU A 16 0.11 -37.64 -15.71
C LEU A 16 -0.85 -37.39 -16.88
N ALA A 17 -2.10 -37.05 -16.60
CA ALA A 17 -2.91 -36.11 -17.40
C ALA A 17 -4.38 -36.06 -16.94
N MET A 18 -4.67 -35.81 -15.66
CA MET A 18 -5.94 -35.16 -15.27
C MET A 18 -5.73 -34.20 -14.08
N MET A 19 -4.53 -33.61 -13.98
CA MET A 19 -4.30 -32.36 -13.27
C MET A 19 -4.62 -31.24 -14.26
N GLY A 20 -5.91 -30.95 -14.40
CA GLY A 20 -6.41 -30.04 -15.43
C GLY A 20 -7.75 -29.41 -15.09
N LEU A 21 -8.08 -29.30 -13.79
CA LEU A 21 -8.87 -28.15 -13.37
C LEU A 21 -7.85 -27.12 -12.92
N MET A 22 -7.45 -26.28 -13.88
CA MET A 22 -6.86 -24.99 -13.55
C MET A 22 -7.82 -24.32 -12.58
N ALA A 23 -7.33 -24.13 -11.36
CA ALA A 23 -7.87 -23.18 -10.44
C ALA A 23 -8.18 -21.90 -11.23
N LEU A 24 -9.45 -21.53 -11.28
CA LEU A 24 -9.82 -20.13 -11.33
C LEU A 24 -9.31 -19.54 -10.01
N ALA A 25 -8.00 -19.32 -9.94
CA ALA A 25 -7.45 -18.34 -9.06
C ALA A 25 -8.04 -17.03 -9.56
N ALA A 26 -9.18 -16.65 -9.00
CA ALA A 26 -9.52 -15.26 -8.86
C ALA A 26 -8.43 -14.64 -7.95
N CYS A 27 -7.23 -14.46 -8.52
CA CYS A 27 -6.17 -13.62 -7.98
C CYS A 27 -6.54 -12.17 -8.27
N GLY A 28 -7.70 -11.74 -7.80
CA GLY A 28 -7.85 -10.37 -7.35
C GLY A 28 -7.38 -10.41 -5.92
N SER A 29 -6.09 -10.19 -5.66
CA SER A 29 -5.66 -9.84 -4.32
C SER A 29 -6.53 -8.68 -3.89
N ASP A 30 -7.30 -8.85 -2.82
CA ASP A 30 -8.18 -7.80 -2.33
C ASP A 30 -7.34 -6.53 -2.15
N MET A 31 -7.62 -5.52 -2.97
CA MET A 31 -6.81 -4.30 -3.09
C MET A 31 -6.74 -3.53 -1.76
N ARG A 32 -7.65 -3.89 -0.83
CA ARG A 32 -7.78 -3.40 0.53
C ARG A 32 -6.70 -3.91 1.47
N THR A 33 -6.10 -5.06 1.21
CA THR A 33 -5.06 -5.65 2.10
C THR A 33 -3.65 -5.33 1.63
N MET A 34 -2.74 -5.05 2.56
CA MET A 34 -1.32 -4.84 2.28
C MET A 34 -0.63 -6.15 1.86
N ASN A 35 -0.86 -6.57 0.62
CA ASN A 35 -0.48 -7.91 0.14
C ASN A 35 1.00 -8.06 -0.28
N ASP A 36 1.78 -6.99 -0.22
CA ASP A 36 3.16 -6.96 -0.71
C ASP A 36 4.15 -7.07 0.46
N SER A 37 5.03 -8.07 0.41
CA SER A 37 6.08 -8.26 1.42
C SER A 37 6.97 -7.03 1.63
N HIS A 38 7.18 -6.22 0.60
CA HIS A 38 7.92 -4.96 0.71
C HIS A 38 7.14 -3.94 1.54
N MET A 39 5.85 -3.78 1.28
CA MET A 39 4.98 -2.90 2.06
C MET A 39 4.86 -3.37 3.51
N GLN A 40 4.72 -4.68 3.74
CA GLN A 40 4.69 -5.24 5.10
C GLN A 40 5.98 -4.97 5.88
N ASN A 41 7.14 -5.02 5.21
CA ASN A 41 8.42 -4.66 5.82
C ASN A 41 8.49 -3.16 6.15
N LEU A 42 7.99 -2.29 5.26
CA LEU A 42 7.88 -0.86 5.53
C LEU A 42 6.96 -0.58 6.72
N ALA A 43 5.76 -1.16 6.72
CA ALA A 43 4.80 -1.03 7.81
C ALA A 43 5.40 -1.52 9.13
N SER A 44 6.03 -2.69 9.14
CA SER A 44 6.69 -3.22 10.35
C SER A 44 7.76 -2.30 10.91
N PHE A 45 8.50 -1.58 10.05
CA PHE A 45 9.49 -0.60 10.49
C PHE A 45 8.82 0.65 11.06
N PHE A 46 7.87 1.24 10.32
CA PHE A 46 7.23 2.49 10.73
C PHE A 46 6.26 2.34 11.91
N ALA A 47 5.70 1.13 12.14
CA ALA A 47 4.93 0.80 13.34
C ALA A 47 5.76 0.85 14.64
N GLN A 48 7.09 0.80 14.52
CA GLN A 48 8.01 0.83 15.67
C GLN A 48 8.84 2.13 15.73
N HIS A 49 8.74 2.99 14.72
CA HIS A 49 9.53 4.20 14.59
C HIS A 49 8.74 5.37 15.17
N GLU A 50 9.26 6.04 16.20
CA GLU A 50 8.55 7.17 16.79
C GLU A 50 8.71 8.44 15.92
N PRO A 51 7.66 9.27 15.76
CA PRO A 51 7.78 10.59 15.14
C PRO A 51 8.93 11.42 15.74
N GLY A 52 9.81 11.90 14.87
CA GLY A 52 10.99 12.68 15.27
C GLY A 52 12.26 11.86 15.49
N GLU A 53 12.19 10.53 15.51
CA GLU A 53 13.38 9.69 15.46
C GLU A 53 14.14 9.84 14.12
N PRO A 54 15.47 9.65 14.11
CA PRO A 54 16.23 9.70 12.88
C PRO A 54 15.85 8.57 11.92
N LEU A 55 15.42 8.95 10.72
CA LEU A 55 15.12 7.97 9.68
C LEU A 55 16.37 7.23 9.17
N PRO A 56 16.21 6.01 8.63
CA PRO A 56 17.32 5.26 8.06
C PRO A 56 17.99 6.01 6.90
N ARG A 57 19.27 5.68 6.66
CA ARG A 57 20.03 6.31 5.57
C ARG A 57 19.29 6.18 4.23
N GLY A 58 19.15 7.31 3.54
CA GLY A 58 18.50 7.40 2.23
C GLY A 58 17.09 7.96 2.29
N TRP A 59 16.44 7.90 3.46
CA TRP A 59 15.19 8.58 3.69
C TRP A 59 15.41 10.08 3.92
N ARG A 60 14.44 10.87 3.48
CA ARG A 60 14.37 12.31 3.71
C ARG A 60 12.93 12.77 3.63
N ARG A 61 12.64 13.92 4.27
CA ARG A 61 11.39 14.64 4.09
C ARG A 61 11.38 15.33 2.70
N LEU A 62 10.22 15.36 2.07
CA LEU A 62 9.97 16.16 0.88
C LEU A 62 9.71 17.61 1.28
N ASP A 63 10.20 18.56 0.48
CA ASP A 63 9.73 19.94 0.58
C ASP A 63 8.44 20.15 -0.23
N GLY A 64 7.78 21.30 -0.05
CA GLY A 64 6.50 21.60 -0.70
C GLY A 64 6.59 21.68 -2.23
N SER A 65 7.75 22.00 -2.79
CA SER A 65 7.94 21.98 -4.25
C SER A 65 7.97 20.54 -4.77
N GLU A 66 8.60 19.64 -4.04
CA GLU A 66 8.64 18.21 -4.35
C GLU A 66 7.29 17.52 -4.12
N ILE A 67 6.56 17.92 -3.08
CA ILE A 67 5.18 17.44 -2.84
C ILE A 67 4.31 17.87 -4.03
N ASN A 68 4.28 19.15 -4.39
CA ASN A 68 3.50 19.61 -5.56
C ASN A 68 3.86 18.82 -6.82
N TYR A 69 5.15 18.67 -7.11
CA TYR A 69 5.59 17.94 -8.30
C TYR A 69 5.16 16.46 -8.31
N ARG A 70 5.12 15.80 -7.15
CA ARG A 70 4.81 14.37 -7.04
C ARG A 70 3.33 14.05 -6.95
N PHE A 71 2.52 14.98 -6.45
CA PHE A 71 1.12 14.76 -6.12
C PHE A 71 0.15 15.47 -7.07
N ALA A 72 0.55 16.56 -7.73
CA ALA A 72 -0.31 17.27 -8.66
C ALA A 72 -0.72 16.38 -9.84
N ASN A 73 -2.04 16.23 -10.01
CA ASN A 73 -2.70 15.37 -10.99
C ASN A 73 -2.35 13.87 -10.84
N GLU A 74 -2.15 13.42 -9.61
CA GLU A 74 -1.78 12.04 -9.31
C GLU A 74 -2.76 11.36 -8.35
N THR A 75 -2.76 10.03 -8.38
CA THR A 75 -3.63 9.20 -7.51
C THR A 75 -2.78 8.29 -6.64
N TYR A 76 -3.07 8.26 -5.35
CA TYR A 76 -2.43 7.40 -4.37
C TYR A 76 -3.47 6.58 -3.60
N ALA A 77 -3.17 5.32 -3.35
CA ALA A 77 -3.82 4.56 -2.29
C ALA A 77 -3.06 4.80 -0.98
N VAL A 78 -3.78 5.10 0.08
CA VAL A 78 -3.25 5.37 1.41
C VAL A 78 -3.54 4.13 2.26
N TYR A 79 -2.48 3.52 2.79
CA TYR A 79 -2.57 2.34 3.63
C TYR A 79 -2.17 2.68 5.06
N SER A 80 -3.03 2.32 6.03
CA SER A 80 -2.72 2.39 7.45
C SER A 80 -1.63 1.37 7.77
N ILE A 81 -0.67 1.79 8.59
CA ILE A 81 0.36 0.89 9.12
C ILE A 81 -0.19 0.05 10.28
N ASP A 82 -1.10 0.60 11.08
CA ASP A 82 -1.62 -0.06 12.27
C ASP A 82 -2.77 -1.02 11.96
N GLU A 83 -3.60 -0.70 10.96
CA GLU A 83 -4.76 -1.50 10.59
C GLU A 83 -4.46 -2.51 9.47
N ASP A 84 -3.27 -2.44 8.85
CA ASP A 84 -2.84 -3.29 7.73
C ASP A 84 -3.80 -3.25 6.51
N GLU A 85 -4.54 -2.14 6.37
CA GLU A 85 -5.56 -1.96 5.34
C GLU A 85 -5.47 -0.62 4.60
N GLN A 86 -6.05 -0.58 3.41
CA GLN A 86 -6.21 0.64 2.62
C GLN A 86 -7.31 1.50 3.23
N LEU A 87 -6.94 2.63 3.83
CA LEU A 87 -7.87 3.61 4.37
C LEU A 87 -8.68 4.29 3.28
N LEU A 88 -7.98 4.85 2.30
CA LEU A 88 -8.60 5.67 1.26
C LEU A 88 -7.79 5.70 -0.03
N VAL A 89 -8.43 6.21 -1.07
CA VAL A 89 -7.81 6.59 -2.33
C VAL A 89 -7.84 8.09 -2.43
N MET A 90 -6.66 8.69 -2.49
CA MET A 90 -6.47 10.12 -2.63
C MET A 90 -6.16 10.47 -4.09
N HIS A 91 -6.92 11.40 -4.65
CA HIS A 91 -6.65 12.00 -5.95
C HIS A 91 -6.49 13.51 -5.80
N LEU A 92 -5.32 14.04 -6.13
CA LEU A 92 -5.00 15.46 -5.99
C LEU A 92 -4.81 16.07 -7.38
N TYR A 93 -5.65 17.03 -7.75
CA TYR A 93 -5.63 17.70 -9.05
C TYR A 93 -4.61 18.86 -9.05
N ASP A 94 -4.05 19.21 -10.20
CA ASP A 94 -3.05 20.28 -10.34
C ASP A 94 -3.61 21.71 -10.11
N ASN A 95 -4.94 21.85 -10.01
CA ASN A 95 -5.63 23.10 -9.72
C ASN A 95 -5.86 23.34 -8.20
N GLY A 96 -5.34 22.47 -7.33
CA GLY A 96 -5.54 22.56 -5.88
C GLY A 96 -6.84 21.93 -5.39
N GLU A 97 -7.65 21.32 -6.27
CA GLU A 97 -8.78 20.49 -5.84
C GLU A 97 -8.28 19.08 -5.50
N GLY A 98 -8.97 18.41 -4.59
CA GLY A 98 -8.69 17.05 -4.16
C GLY A 98 -9.96 16.21 -4.07
N ARG A 99 -9.77 14.90 -3.99
CA ARG A 99 -10.84 13.92 -3.79
C ARG A 99 -10.33 12.74 -3.00
N LEU A 100 -11.01 12.42 -1.91
CA LEU A 100 -10.79 11.21 -1.13
C LEU A 100 -11.93 10.24 -1.39
N GLU A 101 -11.61 8.95 -1.52
CA GLU A 101 -12.59 7.87 -1.66
C GLU A 101 -12.28 6.76 -0.65
N ALA A 102 -13.21 6.48 0.25
CA ALA A 102 -13.15 5.42 1.23
C ALA A 102 -14.53 4.76 1.32
N ASP A 103 -14.61 3.42 1.34
CA ASP A 103 -15.87 2.67 1.57
C ASP A 103 -17.14 3.16 0.85
N ASP A 104 -17.00 3.44 -0.45
CA ASP A 104 -18.04 3.99 -1.35
C ASP A 104 -18.48 5.43 -1.03
N ASP A 105 -17.92 6.04 -0.01
CA ASP A 105 -18.01 7.48 0.27
C ASP A 105 -16.93 8.24 -0.50
N ARG A 106 -17.28 9.48 -0.86
CA ARG A 106 -16.43 10.34 -1.66
C ARG A 106 -16.57 11.78 -1.21
N GLU A 107 -15.44 12.33 -0.80
CA GLU A 107 -15.33 13.70 -0.36
C GLU A 107 -14.62 14.55 -1.41
N ARG A 108 -15.05 15.81 -1.51
CA ARG A 108 -14.32 16.82 -2.28
C ARG A 108 -13.50 17.62 -1.29
N CYS A 109 -12.27 17.87 -1.67
CA CYS A 109 -11.31 18.55 -0.82
C CYS A 109 -10.63 19.67 -1.59
N VAL A 110 -9.97 20.54 -0.84
CA VAL A 110 -8.93 21.43 -1.36
C VAL A 110 -7.61 20.93 -0.80
N TRP A 111 -6.54 21.01 -1.59
CA TRP A 111 -5.22 20.69 -1.09
C TRP A 111 -4.21 21.76 -1.49
N ASN A 112 -3.19 21.89 -0.67
CA ASN A 112 -2.06 22.77 -0.94
C ASN A 112 -0.79 22.21 -0.27
N THR A 113 0.31 22.91 -0.48
CA THR A 113 1.57 22.64 0.23
C THR A 113 1.98 23.87 1.03
N MET A 114 2.06 23.73 2.35
CA MET A 114 2.61 24.77 3.21
C MET A 114 4.01 24.37 3.64
N MET A 115 5.03 25.09 3.15
CA MET A 115 6.45 24.81 3.40
C MET A 115 6.88 23.40 3.01
N ASP A 116 6.78 22.42 3.90
CA ASP A 116 7.15 21.01 3.75
C ASP A 116 6.04 20.04 4.18
N GLN A 117 4.80 20.55 4.23
CA GLN A 117 3.59 19.81 4.57
C GLN A 117 2.66 19.70 3.37
N LEU A 118 1.96 18.58 3.29
CA LEU A 118 0.79 18.38 2.44
C LEU A 118 -0.44 18.65 3.31
N ALA A 119 -1.21 19.70 2.98
CA ALA A 119 -2.46 20.01 3.67
C ALA A 119 -3.64 19.67 2.77
N ILE A 120 -4.62 18.95 3.30
CA ILE A 120 -5.83 18.52 2.60
C ILE A 120 -7.02 18.85 3.49
N GLU A 121 -7.90 19.71 3.01
CA GLU A 121 -9.09 20.17 3.73
C GLU A 121 -10.33 19.62 3.02
N CYS A 122 -11.11 18.79 3.72
CA CYS A 122 -12.36 18.21 3.22
C CYS A 122 -13.54 18.67 4.09
N ASP A 123 -14.77 18.34 3.69
CA ASP A 123 -15.96 18.84 4.39
C ASP A 123 -16.04 18.38 5.86
N ASP A 124 -15.57 17.16 6.17
CA ASP A 124 -15.69 16.53 7.49
C ASP A 124 -14.34 16.18 8.14
N THR A 125 -13.22 16.39 7.43
CA THR A 125 -11.88 16.01 7.90
C THR A 125 -10.81 16.87 7.24
N ASP A 126 -9.87 17.33 8.06
CA ASP A 126 -8.64 17.98 7.61
C ASP A 126 -7.46 17.05 7.89
N MET A 127 -6.45 17.06 7.02
CA MET A 127 -5.23 16.27 7.17
C MET A 127 -4.01 17.13 6.86
N GLU A 128 -3.05 17.13 7.77
CA GLU A 128 -1.74 17.77 7.58
C GLU A 128 -0.63 16.73 7.70
N TRP A 129 0.10 16.50 6.60
CA TRP A 129 1.08 15.42 6.53
C TRP A 129 2.50 15.89 6.23
N HIS A 130 3.47 15.34 6.97
CA HIS A 130 4.86 15.30 6.49
C HIS A 130 5.05 14.08 5.58
N VAL A 131 5.59 14.29 4.38
CA VAL A 131 5.86 13.18 3.44
C VAL A 131 7.34 12.86 3.38
N PHE A 132 7.69 11.60 3.58
CA PHE A 132 9.05 11.07 3.52
C PHE A 132 9.24 10.17 2.31
N THR A 133 10.45 10.16 1.75
CA THR A 133 10.81 9.27 0.64
C THR A 133 12.24 8.75 0.78
N ASN A 134 12.47 7.53 0.28
CA ASN A 134 13.79 6.99 -0.02
C ASN A 134 14.08 6.96 -1.54
N GLY A 135 13.20 7.53 -2.36
CA GLY A 135 13.20 7.41 -3.82
C GLY A 135 11.98 6.65 -4.32
N PRO A 136 11.96 5.31 -4.21
CA PRO A 136 10.84 4.47 -4.65
C PRO A 136 9.62 4.51 -3.73
N ASP A 137 9.82 4.70 -2.42
CA ASP A 137 8.77 4.61 -1.42
C ASP A 137 8.35 5.99 -0.92
N LEU A 138 7.09 6.09 -0.48
CA LEU A 138 6.51 7.28 0.12
C LEU A 138 5.75 6.90 1.38
N ILE A 139 6.02 7.64 2.45
CA ILE A 139 5.40 7.48 3.77
C ILE A 139 4.89 8.85 4.19
N ALA A 140 3.62 8.94 4.55
CA ALA A 140 3.06 10.10 5.22
C ALA A 140 3.15 9.89 6.73
N LEU A 141 3.44 10.95 7.47
CA LEU A 141 3.18 11.07 8.90
C LEU A 141 2.05 12.07 9.05
N ASP A 142 0.94 11.62 9.63
CA ASP A 142 -0.13 12.49 10.09
C ASP A 142 0.35 13.32 11.28
N LEU A 143 0.19 14.64 11.19
CA LEU A 143 0.69 15.57 12.22
C LEU A 143 -0.28 15.77 13.37
N ASP A 144 -1.56 15.44 13.19
CA ASP A 144 -2.58 15.52 14.23
C ASP A 144 -2.68 14.21 15.00
N GLU A 145 -2.62 13.08 14.28
CA GLU A 145 -2.74 11.73 14.87
C GLU A 145 -1.37 11.14 15.27
N GLU A 146 -0.27 11.70 14.77
CA GLU A 146 1.10 11.17 14.94
C GLU A 146 1.28 9.75 14.38
N GLU A 147 0.45 9.36 13.41
CA GLU A 147 0.42 8.04 12.79
C GLU A 147 1.03 8.03 11.38
N TYR A 148 1.66 6.91 11.00
CA TYR A 148 2.25 6.76 9.68
C TYR A 148 1.33 6.03 8.70
N ALA A 149 1.34 6.46 7.45
CA ALA A 149 0.66 5.78 6.35
C ALA A 149 1.58 5.56 5.14
N ILE A 150 1.37 4.45 4.44
CA ILE A 150 2.10 4.17 3.18
C ILE A 150 1.32 4.77 2.01
N LEU A 151 2.00 5.57 1.20
CA LEU A 151 1.43 6.18 -0.01
C LEU A 151 1.85 5.39 -1.25
N ARG A 152 0.92 4.63 -1.83
CA ARG A 152 1.16 3.84 -3.04
C ARG A 152 0.54 4.51 -4.26
N LYS A 153 1.39 4.97 -5.18
CA LYS A 153 0.92 5.54 -6.46
C LYS A 153 0.07 4.52 -7.23
N ARG A 154 -1.10 4.95 -7.68
CA ARG A 154 -1.97 4.18 -8.58
C ARG A 154 -1.73 4.62 -10.03
N PRO A 155 -1.77 3.70 -11.01
CA PRO A 155 -1.78 4.09 -12.42
C PRO A 155 -2.97 5.02 -12.67
N GLY A 156 -2.73 6.16 -13.34
CA GLY A 156 -3.79 7.04 -13.80
C GLY A 156 -4.79 6.25 -14.64
N ARG A 157 -6.08 6.39 -14.32
CA ARG A 157 -7.19 5.82 -15.11
C ARG A 157 -7.48 6.70 -16.32
#